data_AF-A0A930DKC1-F1
#
_entry.id   AF-A0A930DKC1-F1
#
_cell.length_a   1.000
_cell.length_b   1.000
_cell.length_c   1.000
_cell.angle_alpha   90.00
_cell.angle_beta   90.00
_cell.angle_gamma   90.00
#
_symmetry.space_group_name_H-M   'P 1'
#
loop_
_entity.id
_entity.type
_entity.pdbx_description
1 polymer ?
#
loop_
_entity_poly.entity_id
_entity_poly.type
_entity_poly.pdbx_seq_one_letter_code
_entity_poly.pdbx_strand_id
1 'polypeptide(L)'
;MIGSRPEFDKIISFDEFKKYYWYREELSQICKSLGLEYRGTKQELNDIIEQYFKGNLIKKSSIKNEKKQIETITLDTPLLECGFSFNAQFREYFSILTDVSPFKFTADMATAWRKIKRENDLSFTIQD
;
A
#
# COMPACT_ATOMS: atom_id res chain seq x y z
N MET A 1 -28.86 -13.56 1.86
CA MET A 1 -28.72 -14.57 0.80
C MET A 1 -27.26 -14.58 0.37
N ILE A 2 -26.51 -15.60 0.80
CA ILE A 2 -25.07 -15.72 0.54
C ILE A 2 -24.95 -16.36 -0.85
N GLY A 3 -24.92 -15.51 -1.87
CA GLY A 3 -24.80 -15.95 -3.27
C GLY A 3 -23.42 -16.53 -3.53
N SER A 4 -23.40 -17.78 -3.97
CA SER A 4 -22.33 -18.63 -4.51
C SER A 4 -21.08 -17.90 -5.00
N ARG A 5 -20.23 -17.46 -4.08
CA ARG A 5 -18.89 -17.01 -4.41
C ARG A 5 -17.98 -18.23 -4.57
N PRO A 6 -17.32 -18.41 -5.72
CA PRO A 6 -16.37 -19.50 -5.88
C PRO A 6 -15.18 -19.29 -4.94
N GLU A 7 -14.70 -20.38 -4.36
CA GLU A 7 -13.42 -20.40 -3.67
C GLU A 7 -12.32 -19.96 -4.63
N PHE A 8 -11.29 -19.29 -4.10
CA PHE A 8 -10.16 -18.83 -4.93
C PHE A 8 -9.55 -19.98 -5.75
N ASP A 9 -9.50 -21.18 -5.17
CA ASP A 9 -8.95 -22.39 -5.81
C ASP A 9 -9.73 -22.83 -7.07
N LYS A 10 -10.97 -22.34 -7.24
CA LYS A 10 -11.80 -22.61 -8.42
C LYS A 10 -11.65 -21.56 -9.51
N ILE A 11 -10.94 -20.47 -9.24
CA ILE A 11 -10.76 -19.35 -10.17
C ILE A 11 -9.48 -19.58 -10.98
N ILE A 12 -9.64 -19.75 -12.29
CA ILE A 12 -8.53 -20.11 -13.20
C ILE A 12 -7.91 -18.87 -13.84
N SER A 13 -8.66 -17.76 -13.93
CA SER A 13 -8.23 -16.51 -14.57
C SER A 13 -8.48 -15.29 -13.69
N PHE A 14 -7.62 -14.28 -13.82
CA PHE A 14 -7.81 -12.98 -13.19
C PHE A 14 -9.09 -12.26 -13.65
N ASP A 15 -9.54 -12.48 -14.89
CA ASP A 15 -10.79 -11.88 -15.38
C ASP A 15 -12.01 -12.42 -14.64
N GLU A 16 -11.97 -13.69 -14.25
CA GLU A 16 -13.00 -14.31 -13.42
C GLU A 16 -12.87 -13.85 -11.97
N PHE A 17 -11.64 -13.73 -11.46
CA PHE A 17 -11.35 -13.18 -10.14
C PHE A 17 -11.96 -11.78 -9.94
N LYS A 18 -11.78 -10.90 -10.92
CA LYS A 18 -12.23 -9.49 -10.91
C LYS A 18 -13.75 -9.33 -10.95
N LYS A 19 -14.51 -10.36 -11.39
CA LYS A 19 -15.98 -10.33 -11.38
C LYS A 19 -16.57 -10.29 -9.97
N TYR A 20 -15.79 -10.73 -8.98
CA TYR A 20 -16.22 -10.78 -7.59
C TYR A 20 -15.59 -9.64 -6.78
N TYR A 21 -16.34 -9.11 -5.83
CA TYR A 21 -15.80 -8.16 -4.86
C TYR A 21 -15.03 -8.90 -3.78
N TRP A 22 -13.76 -8.56 -3.59
CA TRP A 22 -12.90 -9.12 -2.54
C TRP A 22 -12.62 -8.09 -1.44
N TYR A 23 -12.78 -8.48 -0.18
CA TYR A 23 -12.29 -7.73 0.97
C TYR A 23 -10.77 -7.87 1.09
N ARG A 24 -10.12 -6.87 1.68
CA ARG A 24 -8.66 -6.86 1.87
C ARG A 24 -8.14 -8.10 2.60
N GLU A 25 -8.89 -8.55 3.61
CA GLU A 25 -8.54 -9.75 4.38
C GLU A 25 -8.57 -11.01 3.53
N GLU A 26 -9.55 -11.13 2.64
CA GLU A 26 -9.64 -12.27 1.71
C GLU A 26 -8.49 -12.27 0.71
N LEU A 27 -8.16 -11.10 0.14
CA LEU A 27 -6.98 -10.95 -0.72
C LEU A 27 -5.70 -11.33 0.03
N SER A 28 -5.58 -10.93 1.30
CA SER A 28 -4.42 -11.25 2.14
C SER A 28 -4.31 -12.75 2.41
N GLN A 29 -5.43 -13.44 2.67
CA GLN A 29 -5.44 -14.89 2.83
C GLN A 29 -5.04 -15.62 1.55
N ILE A 30 -5.55 -15.17 0.39
CA ILE A 30 -5.16 -15.71 -0.92
C ILE A 30 -3.65 -15.57 -1.12
N CYS A 31 -3.11 -14.36 -0.97
CA CYS A 31 -1.67 -14.14 -1.10
C CYS A 31 -0.86 -15.01 -0.14
N LYS A 32 -1.35 -15.21 1.10
CA LYS A 32 -0.69 -16.05 2.10
C LYS A 32 -0.68 -17.53 1.70
N SER A 33 -1.79 -18.06 1.17
CA SER A 33 -1.88 -19.43 0.66
C SER A 33 -0.98 -19.66 -0.54
N LEU A 34 -0.78 -18.63 -1.38
CA LEU A 34 0.12 -18.66 -2.54
C LEU A 34 1.59 -18.41 -2.19
N GLY A 35 1.93 -18.12 -0.93
CA GLY A 35 3.29 -17.78 -0.52
C GLY A 35 3.79 -16.41 -1.01
N LEU A 36 2.88 -15.53 -1.42
CA LEU A 36 3.16 -14.18 -1.91
C LEU A 36 3.20 -13.15 -0.78
N GLU A 37 3.52 -11.91 -1.12
CA GLU A 37 3.38 -10.78 -0.20
C GLU A 37 1.91 -10.58 0.17
N TYR A 38 1.58 -10.77 1.44
CA TYR A 38 0.21 -10.67 1.97
C TYR A 38 0.03 -9.42 2.84
N ARG A 39 1.11 -8.66 3.05
CA ARG A 39 1.12 -7.41 3.80
C ARG A 39 1.00 -6.25 2.82
N GLY A 40 -0.17 -5.62 2.82
CA GLY A 40 -0.43 -4.48 1.96
C GLY A 40 -1.85 -3.96 2.06
N THR A 41 -2.07 -2.90 1.29
CA THR A 41 -3.37 -2.33 1.00
C THR A 41 -4.15 -3.23 0.04
N LYS A 42 -5.47 -3.02 -0.06
CA LYS A 42 -6.34 -3.81 -0.95
C LYS A 42 -5.86 -3.76 -2.42
N GLN A 43 -5.39 -2.61 -2.88
CA GLN A 43 -4.87 -2.44 -4.23
C GLN A 43 -3.58 -3.23 -4.44
N GLU A 44 -2.60 -3.10 -3.54
CA GLU A 44 -1.34 -3.86 -3.62
C GLU A 44 -1.58 -5.37 -3.66
N LEU A 45 -2.48 -5.88 -2.80
CA LEU A 45 -2.82 -7.30 -2.81
C LEU A 45 -3.50 -7.74 -4.11
N ASN A 46 -4.35 -6.88 -4.69
CA ASN A 46 -4.99 -7.15 -5.97
C ASN A 46 -3.99 -7.16 -7.13
N ASP A 47 -3.06 -6.21 -7.14
CA ASP A 47 -1.99 -6.12 -8.14
C ASP A 47 -1.05 -7.33 -8.05
N ILE A 48 -0.75 -7.81 -6.83
CA ILE A 48 0.02 -9.03 -6.59
C ILE A 48 -0.69 -10.25 -7.18
N ILE A 49 -2.00 -10.37 -6.97
CA ILE A 49 -2.81 -11.46 -7.52
C ILE A 49 -2.86 -11.36 -9.05
N GLU A 50 -3.01 -10.15 -9.60
CA GLU A 50 -2.93 -9.92 -11.06
C GLU A 50 -1.59 -10.39 -11.64
N GLN A 51 -0.49 -10.04 -10.96
CA GLN A 51 0.85 -10.47 -11.37
C GLN A 51 1.04 -11.97 -11.25
N TYR A 52 0.47 -12.60 -10.22
CA TYR A 52 0.47 -14.05 -10.06
C TYR A 52 -0.18 -14.77 -11.24
N PHE A 53 -1.37 -14.31 -11.68
CA PHE A 53 -2.02 -14.86 -12.88
C PHE A 53 -1.23 -14.60 -14.17
N LYS A 54 -0.42 -13.54 -14.22
CA LYS A 54 0.50 -13.24 -15.33
C LYS A 54 1.83 -14.05 -15.26
N GLY A 55 2.02 -14.87 -14.22
CA GLY A 55 3.24 -15.67 -14.01
C GLY A 55 4.40 -14.92 -13.33
N ASN A 56 4.18 -13.68 -12.87
CA ASN A 56 5.17 -12.89 -12.15
C ASN A 56 5.01 -13.10 -10.65
N LEU A 57 6.01 -13.71 -10.01
CA LEU A 57 5.99 -14.00 -8.57
C LEU A 57 6.63 -12.85 -7.77
N ILE A 58 5.80 -11.96 -7.21
CA ILE A 58 6.27 -11.00 -6.19
C ILE A 58 6.58 -11.78 -4.92
N LYS A 59 7.86 -12.08 -4.72
CA LYS A 59 8.35 -12.73 -3.50
C LYS A 59 8.08 -11.83 -2.29
N LYS A 60 7.73 -12.47 -1.18
CA LYS A 60 7.63 -11.84 0.14
C LYS A 60 8.91 -11.07 0.43
N SER A 61 8.79 -9.76 0.57
CA SER A 61 9.91 -8.91 0.89
C SER A 61 10.18 -9.00 2.40
N SER A 62 11.35 -9.51 2.79
CA SER A 62 11.79 -9.50 4.18
C SER A 62 12.33 -8.11 4.55
N ILE A 63 11.56 -7.05 4.27
CA ILE A 63 11.97 -5.71 4.66
C ILE A 63 11.76 -5.61 6.17
N LYS A 64 12.86 -5.72 6.91
CA LYS A 64 12.92 -5.29 8.30
C LYS A 64 12.62 -3.79 8.27
N ASN A 65 11.44 -3.41 8.77
CA ASN A 65 11.12 -2.02 9.03
C ASN A 65 12.00 -1.55 10.20
N GLU A 66 13.25 -1.22 9.93
CA GLU A 66 14.02 -0.37 10.82
C GLU A 66 13.35 1.00 10.77
N LYS A 67 12.46 1.25 11.74
CA LYS A 67 11.89 2.57 11.95
C LYS A 67 13.03 3.47 12.44
N LYS A 68 13.79 4.07 11.52
CA LYS A 68 14.59 5.26 11.84
C LYS A 68 13.59 6.35 12.20
N GLN A 69 13.43 6.62 13.49
CA GLN A 69 12.74 7.80 13.95
C GLN A 69 13.67 8.97 13.66
N ILE A 70 13.34 9.76 12.64
CA ILE A 70 14.01 11.05 12.43
C ILE A 70 13.27 12.06 13.29
N GLU A 71 13.99 12.64 14.25
CA GLU A 71 13.46 13.56 15.26
C GLU A 71 13.16 14.95 14.68
N THR A 72 13.72 15.29 13.51
CA THR A 72 13.53 16.59 12.83
C THR A 72 13.12 16.39 11.37
N ILE A 73 11.82 16.43 11.09
CA ILE A 73 11.28 16.42 9.72
C ILE A 73 11.28 17.86 9.20
N THR A 74 12.16 18.17 8.25
CA THR A 74 12.18 19.45 7.53
C THR A 74 11.48 19.31 6.17
N LEU A 75 11.13 20.45 5.55
CA LEU A 75 10.49 20.49 4.23
C LEU A 75 11.31 19.77 3.15
N ASP A 76 12.64 19.87 3.22
CA ASP A 76 13.57 19.26 2.27
C ASP A 76 13.85 17.78 2.57
N THR A 77 13.29 17.22 3.65
CA THR A 77 13.58 15.83 4.01
C THR A 77 12.90 14.88 3.00
N PRO A 78 13.62 13.94 2.38
CA PRO A 78 13.03 12.94 1.50
C PRO A 78 11.94 12.13 2.22
N LEU A 79 10.78 11.98 1.57
CA LEU A 79 9.61 11.31 2.14
C LEU A 79 9.88 9.82 2.42
N LEU A 80 10.73 9.18 1.60
CA LEU A 80 11.18 7.79 1.81
C LEU A 80 12.10 7.65 3.03
N GLU A 81 12.89 8.67 3.34
CA GLU A 81 13.87 8.60 4.41
C GLU A 81 13.28 9.00 5.76
N CYS A 82 12.28 9.89 5.79
CA CYS A 82 11.69 10.44 7.02
C CYS A 82 10.77 9.49 7.80
N GLY A 83 10.60 8.24 7.36
CA GLY A 83 9.71 7.27 8.01
C GLY A 83 8.23 7.58 7.81
N PHE A 84 7.87 8.27 6.71
CA PHE A 84 6.51 8.70 6.43
C PHE A 84 5.48 7.57 6.46
N SER A 85 4.35 7.82 7.13
CA SER A 85 3.16 6.99 7.04
C SER A 85 1.90 7.82 7.27
N PHE A 86 0.78 7.34 6.72
CA PHE A 86 -0.54 7.94 6.91
C PHE A 86 -1.08 7.68 8.32
N ASN A 87 -0.45 8.29 9.33
CA ASN A 87 -0.74 8.11 10.75
C ASN A 87 -1.14 9.44 11.42
N ALA A 88 -1.42 9.41 12.72
CA ALA A 88 -1.79 10.61 13.48
C ALA A 88 -0.64 11.62 13.60
N GLN A 89 0.60 11.14 13.78
CA GLN A 89 1.80 11.98 13.93
C GLN A 89 2.03 12.85 12.69
N PHE A 90 2.05 12.26 11.50
CA PHE A 90 2.20 13.03 10.26
C PHE A 90 0.98 13.90 9.98
N ARG A 91 -0.22 13.48 10.37
CA ARG A 91 -1.41 14.31 10.25
C ARG A 91 -1.28 15.61 11.05
N GLU A 92 -0.80 15.52 12.29
CA GLU A 92 -0.57 16.68 13.16
C GLU A 92 0.53 17.58 12.59
N TYR A 93 1.62 16.99 12.11
CA TYR A 93 2.69 17.73 11.43
C TYR A 93 2.18 18.51 10.22
N PHE A 94 1.45 17.86 9.30
CA PHE A 94 0.89 18.54 8.13
C PHE A 94 -0.21 19.55 8.50
N SER A 95 -0.96 19.33 9.58
CA SER A 95 -1.90 20.33 10.11
C SER A 95 -1.21 21.62 10.53
N ILE A 96 -0.09 21.53 11.25
CA ILE A 96 0.72 22.70 11.66
C ILE A 96 1.34 23.36 10.42
N LEU A 97 1.88 22.57 9.50
CA LEU A 97 2.58 23.06 8.31
C LEU A 97 1.65 23.81 7.34
N THR A 98 0.43 23.31 7.16
CA THR A 98 -0.55 23.87 6.20
C THR A 98 -1.55 24.83 6.83
N ASP A 99 -1.53 24.97 8.17
CA ASP A 99 -2.55 25.68 8.95
C ASP A 99 -3.99 25.16 8.72
N VAL A 100 -4.12 23.87 8.39
CA VAL A 100 -5.41 23.20 8.14
C VAL A 100 -5.69 22.16 9.23
N SER A 101 -6.79 22.35 9.97
CA SER A 101 -7.25 21.40 10.99
C SER A 101 -8.75 21.09 10.87
N PRO A 102 -9.16 19.81 10.74
CA PRO A 102 -8.30 18.62 10.66
C PRO A 102 -7.68 18.41 9.27
N PHE A 103 -6.36 18.17 9.21
CA PHE A 103 -5.72 17.79 7.96
C PHE A 103 -6.19 16.41 7.49
N LYS A 104 -6.47 16.28 6.19
CA LYS A 104 -6.96 15.05 5.59
C LYS A 104 -6.07 14.65 4.42
N PHE A 105 -5.46 13.47 4.53
CA PHE A 105 -4.76 12.85 3.41
C PHE A 105 -5.75 12.54 2.28
N THR A 106 -5.41 12.99 1.07
CA THR A 106 -6.23 12.77 -0.13
C THR A 106 -5.89 11.44 -0.81
N ALA A 107 -6.77 10.99 -1.70
CA ALA A 107 -6.51 9.80 -2.52
C ALA A 107 -5.29 10.01 -3.44
N ASP A 108 -5.06 11.24 -3.89
CA ASP A 108 -3.92 11.60 -4.74
C ASP A 108 -2.61 11.51 -3.97
N MET A 109 -2.56 12.00 -2.71
CA MET A 109 -1.40 11.83 -1.82
C MET A 109 -1.06 10.34 -1.60
N ALA A 110 -2.09 9.50 -1.43
CA ALA A 110 -1.89 8.05 -1.31
C ALA A 110 -1.33 7.44 -2.60
N THR A 111 -1.75 7.94 -3.76
CA THR A 111 -1.27 7.48 -5.07
C THR A 111 0.17 7.93 -5.32
N ALA A 112 0.51 9.17 -5.00
CA ALA A 112 1.87 9.68 -5.04
C ALA A 112 2.81 8.86 -4.14
N TRP A 113 2.40 8.59 -2.89
CA TRP A 113 3.20 7.77 -1.98
C TRP A 113 3.49 6.36 -2.50
N ARG A 114 2.50 5.71 -3.14
CA ARG A 114 2.70 4.41 -3.79
C ARG A 114 3.68 4.49 -4.96
N LYS A 115 3.58 5.55 -5.77
CA LYS A 115 4.47 5.79 -6.90
C LYS A 115 5.92 5.94 -6.43
N ILE A 116 6.15 6.80 -5.44
CA ILE A 116 7.46 7.06 -4.81
C ILE A 116 8.09 5.76 -4.31
N LYS A 117 7.31 4.92 -3.60
CA LYS A 117 7.78 3.61 -3.13
C LYS A 117 8.14 2.65 -4.25
N ARG A 118 7.33 2.59 -5.30
CA ARG A 118 7.55 1.69 -6.44
C ARG A 118 8.78 2.09 -7.24
N GLU A 119 9.01 3.39 -7.39
CA GLU A 119 10.12 3.95 -8.18
C GLU A 119 11.38 4.17 -7.34
N ASN A 120 11.29 3.97 -6.02
CA ASN A 120 12.35 4.27 -5.04
C ASN A 120 12.88 5.71 -5.18
N ASP A 121 11.96 6.66 -5.35
CA ASP A 121 12.26 8.06 -5.61
C ASP A 121 12.69 8.79 -4.33
N LEU A 122 14.00 8.92 -4.14
CA LEU A 122 14.61 9.63 -3.02
C LEU A 122 14.57 11.16 -3.16
N SER A 123 14.14 11.68 -4.32
CA SER A 123 14.07 13.12 -4.56
C SER A 123 12.75 13.74 -4.10
N PHE A 124 11.71 12.94 -3.90
CA PHE A 124 10.42 13.42 -3.43
C PHE A 124 10.47 13.82 -1.95
N THR A 125 10.21 15.09 -1.66
CA THR A 125 10.37 15.68 -0.33
C THR A 125 9.02 15.87 0.38
N ILE A 126 9.03 16.49 1.57
CA ILE A 126 7.82 16.88 2.31
C ILE A 126 7.13 18.09 1.66
N GLN A 127 7.85 18.89 0.89
CA GLN A 127 7.35 20.11 0.25
C GLN A 127 6.53 19.84 -1.02
N ASP A 128 6.79 18.73 -1.71
CA ASP A 128 6.14 18.33 -2.98
C ASP A 128 4.70 17.82 -2.79
#